data_AF-A0A9D6YLF3-F1
#
_entry.id   AF-A0A9D6YLF3-F1
#
_cell.length_a   1.000
_cell.length_b   1.000
_cell.length_c   1.000
_cell.angle_alpha   90.00
_cell.angle_beta   90.00
_cell.angle_gamma   90.00
#
_symmetry.space_group_name_H-M   'P 1'
#
loop_
_entity.id
_entity.type
_entity.pdbx_description
1 polymer ?
#
loop_
_entity_poly.entity_id
_entity_poly.type
_entity_poly.pdbx_seq_one_letter_code
_entity_poly.pdbx_strand_id
1 'polypeptide(L)'
;MTTIKRIYHVADSTMLDSADVFHALYVVDEADYSGFSSAIFTANFKTDFLAEINAARAVVQDMINIDEMAEETALVTAKTKECADYFISAKFFIEKAFPDNQAVWNQFGYNDYRKASRSQSKMIGFMEMFFIVATKYTAQLNAQGFTAAKIAQIQTLETQLRTEQLDQETFKKNRPLWTQDRIIILNKPYQRMVDIHNASKTIYKNNFAKLHQYALPHSGTTPPPAPAVISMVTDQTTLQAIILKIAGNALATDTEQFKIAFGDGNEGIGTLANGILAIYPHDYNIPGADASGIYTITITPVTAGALSLMGVLQFDNCKFKDDVTIPAAVQASGIQMPNNHITNFNMQPASYSKLTSLVLFNNDMTASNVNFNLIGLDDSGLPNGFANFGGGTNAAPTGAGITAKNNLIAKGWTVITN
;
A
#
# COMPACT_ATOMS: atom_id res chain seq x y z
N MET A 1 1.78 29.55 14.61
CA MET A 1 0.61 28.66 14.41
C MET A 1 1.06 27.23 14.62
N THR A 2 0.36 26.48 15.45
CA THR A 2 0.65 25.06 15.70
C THR A 2 0.18 24.25 14.49
N THR A 3 1.10 23.59 13.79
CA THR A 3 0.76 22.75 12.63
C THR A 3 -0.09 21.57 13.11
N ILE A 4 -1.33 21.47 12.62
CA ILE A 4 -2.19 20.30 12.87
C ILE A 4 -1.62 19.11 12.11
N LYS A 5 -1.43 17.98 12.80
CA LYS A 5 -0.87 16.75 12.23
C LYS A 5 -1.96 15.68 12.14
N ARG A 6 -1.83 14.77 11.16
CA ARG A 6 -2.61 13.53 11.15
C ARG A 6 -2.28 12.71 12.40
N ILE A 7 -3.30 12.19 13.06
CA ILE A 7 -3.15 11.35 14.27
C ILE A 7 -3.10 9.85 13.96
N TYR A 8 -3.21 9.50 12.68
CA TYR A 8 -3.07 8.16 12.14
C TYR A 8 -1.95 8.16 11.11
N HIS A 9 -1.45 6.96 10.82
CA HIS A 9 -0.29 6.80 9.97
C HIS A 9 -0.58 5.91 8.72
N VAL A 10 -1.78 5.34 8.59
CA VAL A 10 -2.21 4.65 7.34
C VAL A 10 -2.61 5.63 6.23
N ALA A 11 -2.78 5.13 5.01
CA ALA A 11 -3.43 5.89 3.93
C ALA A 11 -4.86 6.29 4.32
N ASP A 12 -5.31 7.47 3.88
CA ASP A 12 -6.65 8.00 4.19
C ASP A 12 -7.77 7.02 3.77
N SER A 13 -7.62 6.34 2.62
CA SER A 13 -8.56 5.30 2.17
C SER A 13 -8.63 4.12 3.13
N THR A 14 -7.48 3.58 3.52
CA THR A 14 -7.40 2.47 4.50
C THR A 14 -7.98 2.87 5.86
N MET A 15 -7.75 4.11 6.30
CA MET A 15 -8.34 4.65 7.52
C MET A 15 -9.86 4.66 7.44
N LEU A 16 -10.42 5.18 6.34
CA LEU A 16 -11.87 5.30 6.15
C LEU A 16 -12.57 3.95 5.98
N ASP A 17 -11.96 3.00 5.27
CA ASP A 17 -12.50 1.65 5.15
C ASP A 17 -12.49 0.93 6.51
N SER A 18 -11.45 1.15 7.30
CA SER A 18 -11.39 0.64 8.67
C SER A 18 -12.42 1.33 9.58
N ALA A 19 -12.68 2.62 9.37
CA ALA A 19 -13.71 3.35 10.10
C ALA A 19 -15.11 2.80 9.82
N ASP A 20 -15.43 2.42 8.57
CA ASP A 20 -16.69 1.76 8.21
C ASP A 20 -16.84 0.40 8.92
N VAL A 21 -15.77 -0.39 8.97
CA VAL A 21 -15.77 -1.67 9.69
C VAL A 21 -15.96 -1.46 11.20
N PHE A 22 -15.25 -0.49 11.79
CA PHE A 22 -15.42 -0.13 13.20
C PHE A 22 -16.84 0.35 13.51
N HIS A 23 -17.44 1.16 12.62
CA HIS A 23 -18.81 1.61 12.77
C HIS A 23 -19.77 0.43 12.75
N ALA A 24 -19.67 -0.45 11.74
CA ALA A 24 -20.53 -1.62 11.61
C ALA A 24 -20.44 -2.56 12.83
N LEU A 25 -19.23 -2.82 13.33
CA LEU A 25 -19.00 -3.62 14.53
C LEU A 25 -19.58 -2.94 15.78
N TYR A 26 -19.34 -1.64 15.94
CA TYR A 26 -19.89 -0.86 17.05
C TYR A 26 -21.43 -0.89 17.05
N VAL A 27 -22.10 -0.85 15.89
CA VAL A 27 -23.57 -0.96 15.83
C VAL A 27 -24.06 -2.30 16.41
N VAL A 28 -23.35 -3.39 16.13
CA VAL A 28 -23.70 -4.72 16.67
C VAL A 28 -23.49 -4.77 18.18
N ASP A 29 -22.42 -4.15 18.66
CA ASP A 29 -21.98 -4.22 20.05
C ASP A 29 -22.37 -2.98 20.89
N GLU A 30 -23.27 -2.12 20.39
CA GLU A 30 -23.59 -0.78 20.94
C GLU A 30 -23.97 -0.83 22.43
N ALA A 31 -24.68 -1.88 22.85
CA ALA A 31 -25.09 -2.09 24.23
C ALA A 31 -23.89 -2.30 25.17
N ASP A 32 -22.86 -3.01 24.74
CA ASP A 32 -21.66 -3.28 25.55
C ASP A 32 -20.87 -1.98 25.79
N TYR A 33 -20.72 -1.17 24.74
CA TYR A 33 -19.99 0.10 24.81
C TYR A 33 -20.74 1.17 25.60
N SER A 34 -22.04 1.34 25.37
CA SER A 34 -22.87 2.29 26.12
C SER A 34 -23.04 1.88 27.59
N GLY A 35 -23.08 0.57 27.88
CA GLY A 35 -23.03 0.03 29.24
C GLY A 35 -21.69 0.25 29.95
N PHE A 36 -20.58 0.28 29.19
CA PHE A 36 -19.26 0.58 29.73
C PHE A 36 -19.05 2.06 30.06
N SER A 37 -19.44 2.97 29.16
CA SER A 37 -19.34 4.43 29.40
C SER A 37 -20.32 5.23 28.55
N SER A 38 -21.42 5.66 29.16
CA SER A 38 -22.41 6.53 28.51
C SER A 38 -21.94 7.98 28.30
N ALA A 39 -20.83 8.38 28.95
CA ALA A 39 -20.22 9.69 28.76
C ALA A 39 -19.39 9.78 27.47
N ILE A 40 -18.72 8.68 27.09
CA ILE A 40 -17.94 8.59 25.85
C ILE A 40 -18.82 8.07 24.72
N PHE A 41 -19.52 6.96 24.96
CA PHE A 41 -20.41 6.30 24.02
C PHE A 41 -21.86 6.76 24.26
N THR A 42 -22.13 8.00 23.89
CA THR A 42 -23.45 8.63 24.04
C THR A 42 -24.49 7.98 23.11
N ALA A 43 -25.77 8.24 23.33
CA ALA A 43 -26.86 7.76 22.47
C ALA A 43 -26.72 8.18 20.99
N ASN A 44 -25.97 9.25 20.70
CA ASN A 44 -25.73 9.74 19.34
C ASN A 44 -24.41 9.25 18.74
N PHE A 45 -23.57 8.54 19.50
CA PHE A 45 -22.20 8.19 19.06
C PHE A 45 -22.18 7.48 17.71
N LYS A 46 -23.08 6.51 17.49
CA LYS A 46 -23.24 5.82 16.19
C LYS A 46 -23.54 6.77 15.04
N THR A 47 -24.46 7.70 15.25
CA THR A 47 -24.92 8.66 14.23
C THR A 47 -23.82 9.67 13.92
N ASP A 48 -23.19 10.20 14.98
CA ASP A 48 -22.10 11.16 14.86
C ASP A 48 -20.88 10.53 14.16
N PHE A 49 -20.54 9.29 14.51
CA PHE A 49 -19.43 8.59 13.88
C PHE A 49 -19.68 8.36 12.38
N LEU A 50 -20.88 7.92 11.99
CA LEU A 50 -21.22 7.79 10.56
C LEU A 50 -21.19 9.12 9.82
N ALA A 51 -21.70 10.19 10.45
CA ALA A 51 -21.66 11.53 9.87
C ALA A 51 -20.22 12.03 9.67
N GLU A 52 -19.33 11.76 10.63
CA GLU A 52 -17.91 12.08 10.55
C GLU A 52 -17.18 11.28 9.45
N ILE A 53 -17.51 9.99 9.26
CA ILE A 53 -16.99 9.18 8.15
C ILE A 53 -17.45 9.75 6.80
N ASN A 54 -18.74 10.05 6.67
CA ASN A 54 -19.30 10.60 5.43
C ASN A 54 -18.70 11.98 5.10
N ALA A 55 -18.55 12.84 6.11
CA ALA A 55 -17.89 14.13 5.94
C ALA A 55 -16.44 13.95 5.48
N ALA A 56 -15.71 12.99 6.04
CA ALA A 56 -14.33 12.69 5.64
C ALA A 56 -14.21 12.11 4.22
N ARG A 57 -15.17 11.28 3.79
CA ARG A 57 -15.25 10.77 2.40
C ARG A 57 -15.61 11.85 1.39
N ALA A 58 -16.34 12.89 1.81
CA ALA A 58 -16.70 14.04 0.98
C ALA A 58 -15.57 15.07 0.83
N VAL A 59 -14.49 14.97 1.62
CA VAL A 59 -13.35 15.90 1.50
C VAL A 59 -12.65 15.68 0.18
N VAL A 60 -12.52 16.75 -0.61
CA VAL A 60 -11.76 16.78 -1.85
C VAL A 60 -10.33 16.30 -1.59
N GLN A 61 -9.91 15.28 -2.34
CA GLN A 61 -8.55 14.74 -2.24
C GLN A 61 -7.54 15.79 -2.75
N ASP A 62 -6.36 15.86 -2.14
CA ASP A 62 -5.32 16.82 -2.55
C ASP A 62 -4.90 16.66 -4.02
N MET A 63 -5.13 15.48 -4.62
CA MET A 63 -4.94 15.27 -6.05
C MET A 63 -5.86 16.17 -6.90
N ILE A 64 -7.13 16.33 -6.51
CA ILE A 64 -8.08 17.22 -7.20
C ILE A 64 -7.62 18.68 -7.07
N ASN A 65 -7.17 19.10 -5.88
CA ASN A 65 -6.63 20.45 -5.68
C ASN A 65 -5.36 20.70 -6.50
N ILE A 66 -4.54 19.67 -6.73
CA ILE A 66 -3.35 19.75 -7.60
C ILE A 66 -3.76 19.91 -9.06
N ASP A 67 -4.78 19.14 -9.50
CA ASP A 67 -5.31 19.21 -10.85
C ASP A 67 -5.96 20.57 -11.14
N GLU A 68 -6.75 21.11 -10.20
CA GLU A 68 -7.32 22.47 -10.27
C GLU A 68 -6.21 23.53 -10.35
N MET A 69 -5.14 23.41 -9.55
CA MET A 69 -3.99 24.32 -9.63
C MET A 69 -3.27 24.24 -11.00
N ALA A 70 -3.24 23.05 -11.62
CA ALA A 70 -2.69 22.88 -12.96
C ALA A 70 -3.58 23.54 -14.02
N GLU A 71 -4.90 23.46 -13.87
CA GLU A 71 -5.87 24.16 -14.72
C GLU A 71 -5.71 25.69 -14.63
N GLU A 72 -5.68 26.25 -13.41
CA GLU A 72 -5.42 27.68 -13.18
C GLU A 72 -4.09 28.14 -13.81
N THR A 73 -3.06 27.29 -13.72
CA THR A 73 -1.77 27.57 -14.34
C THR A 73 -1.84 27.56 -15.87
N ALA A 74 -2.65 26.67 -16.45
CA ALA A 74 -2.89 26.62 -17.88
C ALA A 74 -3.66 27.86 -18.37
N LEU A 75 -4.66 28.32 -17.62
CA LEU A 75 -5.45 29.52 -17.94
C LEU A 75 -4.57 30.78 -17.96
N VAL A 76 -3.75 31.01 -16.93
CA VAL A 76 -2.81 32.15 -16.91
C VAL A 76 -1.81 32.08 -18.07
N THR A 77 -1.34 30.88 -18.41
CA THR A 77 -0.39 30.66 -19.51
C THR A 77 -1.04 30.94 -20.87
N ALA A 78 -2.25 30.44 -21.09
CA ALA A 78 -3.04 30.70 -22.30
C ALA A 78 -3.30 32.20 -22.45
N LYS A 79 -3.73 32.87 -21.38
CA LYS A 79 -4.01 34.31 -21.41
C LYS A 79 -2.76 35.16 -21.64
N THR A 80 -1.63 34.79 -21.02
CA THR A 80 -0.33 35.43 -21.29
C THR A 80 0.06 35.32 -22.76
N LYS A 81 -0.19 34.16 -23.38
CA LYS A 81 0.05 33.94 -24.81
C LYS A 81 -0.87 34.79 -25.68
N GLU A 82 -2.16 34.88 -25.36
CA GLU A 82 -3.10 35.76 -26.07
C GLU A 82 -2.65 37.23 -26.03
N CYS A 83 -2.22 37.75 -24.87
CA CYS A 83 -1.64 39.09 -24.76
C CYS A 83 -0.42 39.26 -25.67
N ALA A 84 0.48 38.27 -25.68
CA ALA A 84 1.69 38.29 -26.48
C ALA A 84 1.40 38.30 -27.99
N ASP A 85 0.49 37.44 -28.44
CA ASP A 85 0.07 37.34 -29.84
C ASP A 85 -0.66 38.61 -30.30
N TYR A 86 -1.43 39.23 -29.41
CA TYR A 86 -2.10 40.50 -29.68
C TYR A 86 -1.11 41.64 -29.90
N PHE A 87 -0.08 41.74 -29.05
CA PHE A 87 0.99 42.73 -29.24
C PHE A 87 1.78 42.49 -30.53
N ILE A 88 2.13 41.23 -30.85
CA ILE A 88 2.80 40.89 -32.12
C ILE A 88 1.96 41.40 -33.31
N SER A 89 0.65 41.18 -33.27
CA SER A 89 -0.26 41.63 -34.33
C SER A 89 -0.34 43.17 -34.41
N ALA A 90 -0.27 43.85 -33.27
CA ALA A 90 -0.28 45.31 -33.21
C ALA A 90 0.99 45.95 -33.80
N LYS A 91 2.14 45.23 -33.80
CA LYS A 91 3.41 45.75 -34.34
C LYS A 91 3.30 46.27 -35.76
N PHE A 92 2.59 45.53 -36.62
CA PHE A 92 2.34 45.94 -38.00
C PHE A 92 1.75 47.35 -38.09
N PHE A 93 0.72 47.63 -37.29
CA PHE A 93 0.05 48.93 -37.29
C PHE A 93 0.93 50.03 -36.69
N ILE A 94 1.70 49.72 -35.65
CA ILE A 94 2.63 50.64 -35.01
C ILE A 94 3.74 51.05 -35.97
N GLU A 95 4.34 50.09 -36.67
CA GLU A 95 5.41 50.33 -37.66
C GLU A 95 4.90 51.14 -38.86
N LYS A 96 3.64 50.92 -39.28
CA LYS A 96 2.99 51.73 -40.33
C LYS A 96 2.65 53.15 -39.87
N ALA A 97 2.24 53.33 -38.60
CA ALA A 97 1.89 54.63 -38.05
C ALA A 97 3.13 55.49 -37.79
N PHE A 98 4.27 54.85 -37.51
CA PHE A 98 5.53 55.50 -37.17
C PHE A 98 6.71 54.86 -37.91
N PRO A 99 6.83 55.04 -39.24
CA PRO A 99 7.94 54.48 -40.00
C PRO A 99 9.28 54.99 -39.46
N ASP A 100 10.24 54.08 -39.30
CA ASP A 100 11.63 54.34 -38.85
C ASP A 100 11.77 55.08 -37.51
N ASN A 101 10.72 55.16 -36.69
CA ASN A 101 10.75 55.86 -35.41
C ASN A 101 10.91 54.89 -34.23
N GLN A 102 12.12 54.38 -34.07
CA GLN A 102 12.45 53.41 -33.03
C GLN A 102 12.21 53.94 -31.60
N ALA A 103 12.32 55.26 -31.40
CA ALA A 103 12.02 55.88 -30.11
C ALA A 103 10.53 55.75 -29.74
N VAL A 104 9.62 55.90 -30.71
CA VAL A 104 8.19 55.66 -30.51
C VAL A 104 7.90 54.17 -30.36
N TRP A 105 8.55 53.29 -31.14
CA TRP A 105 8.37 51.84 -30.98
C TRP A 105 8.80 51.35 -29.59
N ASN A 106 9.87 51.90 -29.04
CA ASN A 106 10.30 51.59 -27.68
C ASN A 106 9.30 52.10 -26.63
N GLN A 107 8.57 53.20 -26.88
CA GLN A 107 7.45 53.57 -26.02
C GLN A 107 6.35 52.51 -26.03
N PHE A 108 6.10 51.83 -27.15
CA PHE A 108 5.19 50.67 -27.19
C PHE A 108 5.76 49.41 -26.52
N GLY A 109 7.00 49.45 -26.03
CA GLY A 109 7.60 48.36 -25.25
C GLY A 109 8.33 47.31 -26.09
N TYR A 110 8.77 47.64 -27.31
CA TYR A 110 9.54 46.70 -28.17
C TYR A 110 10.80 46.14 -27.48
N ASN A 111 11.47 46.98 -26.68
CA ASN A 111 12.65 46.65 -25.88
C ASN A 111 12.32 45.76 -24.66
N ASP A 112 11.10 45.82 -24.12
CA ASP A 112 10.68 45.13 -22.90
C ASP A 112 9.88 43.85 -23.16
N TYR A 113 9.26 43.74 -24.34
CA TYR A 113 8.39 42.63 -24.73
C TYR A 113 9.01 41.24 -24.51
N ARG A 114 10.29 41.05 -24.84
CA ARG A 114 10.97 39.75 -24.68
C ARG A 114 11.05 39.31 -23.22
N LYS A 115 11.14 40.26 -22.28
CA LYS A 115 11.14 39.98 -20.85
C LYS A 115 9.71 39.74 -20.34
N ALA A 116 8.75 40.52 -20.83
CA ALA A 116 7.34 40.40 -20.48
C ALA A 116 6.72 39.06 -20.92
N SER A 117 6.97 38.64 -22.17
CA SER A 117 6.50 37.36 -22.74
C SER A 117 6.98 36.10 -22.01
N ARG A 118 7.99 36.22 -21.14
CA ARG A 118 8.54 35.11 -20.35
C ARG A 118 8.09 35.12 -18.88
N SER A 119 7.23 36.05 -18.49
CA SER A 119 6.81 36.21 -17.09
C SER A 119 5.39 36.74 -17.02
N GLN A 120 4.50 35.93 -16.43
CA GLN A 120 3.08 36.24 -16.25
C GLN A 120 2.88 37.61 -15.59
N SER A 121 3.56 37.86 -14.46
CA SER A 121 3.47 39.14 -13.74
C SER A 121 4.00 40.33 -14.55
N LYS A 122 5.03 40.14 -15.39
CA LYS A 122 5.57 41.23 -16.23
C LYS A 122 4.68 41.52 -17.44
N MET A 123 3.93 40.53 -17.93
CA MET A 123 2.98 40.74 -19.03
C MET A 123 1.84 41.69 -18.64
N ILE A 124 1.34 41.62 -17.40
CA ILE A 124 0.29 42.55 -16.91
C ILE A 124 0.75 44.00 -17.01
N GLY A 125 1.90 44.33 -16.40
CA GLY A 125 2.44 45.69 -16.46
C GLY A 125 2.83 46.14 -17.87
N PHE A 126 3.26 45.18 -18.72
CA PHE A 126 3.50 45.46 -20.13
C PHE A 126 2.21 45.84 -20.88
N MET A 127 1.11 45.10 -20.67
CA MET A 127 -0.19 45.39 -21.32
C MET A 127 -0.79 46.72 -20.85
N GLU A 128 -0.63 47.06 -19.57
CA GLU A 128 -1.02 48.36 -19.02
C GLU A 128 -0.27 49.50 -19.72
N MET A 129 1.05 49.38 -19.83
CA MET A 129 1.89 50.36 -20.53
C MET A 129 1.54 50.44 -22.03
N PHE A 130 1.32 49.29 -22.67
CA PHE A 130 0.89 49.22 -24.07
C PHE A 130 -0.43 49.97 -24.30
N PHE A 131 -1.42 49.80 -23.41
CA PHE A 131 -2.69 50.51 -23.48
C PHE A 131 -2.53 52.03 -23.33
N ILE A 132 -1.72 52.49 -22.36
CA ILE A 132 -1.43 53.91 -22.14
C ILE A 132 -0.84 54.54 -23.42
N VAL A 133 0.15 53.89 -24.02
CA VAL A 133 0.84 54.42 -25.21
C VAL A 133 -0.02 54.32 -26.46
N ALA A 134 -0.80 53.24 -26.62
CA ALA A 134 -1.78 53.13 -27.70
C ALA A 134 -2.84 54.24 -27.60
N THR A 135 -3.29 54.56 -26.40
CA THR A 135 -4.24 55.67 -26.14
C THR A 135 -3.62 57.02 -26.49
N LYS A 136 -2.36 57.27 -26.08
CA LYS A 136 -1.61 58.48 -26.43
C LYS A 136 -1.50 58.71 -27.95
N TYR A 137 -1.36 57.63 -28.72
CA TYR A 137 -1.17 57.67 -30.18
C TYR A 137 -2.42 57.24 -30.98
N THR A 138 -3.62 57.39 -30.39
CA THR A 138 -4.89 56.92 -30.97
C THR A 138 -5.12 57.44 -32.39
N ALA A 139 -4.88 58.72 -32.67
CA ALA A 139 -5.13 59.30 -33.99
C ALA A 139 -4.26 58.67 -35.09
N GLN A 140 -2.97 58.49 -34.80
CA GLN A 140 -2.00 57.89 -35.73
C GLN A 140 -2.29 56.40 -35.97
N LEU A 141 -2.63 55.68 -34.91
CA LEU A 141 -3.00 54.25 -34.98
C LEU A 141 -4.31 54.03 -35.75
N ASN A 142 -5.33 54.87 -35.51
CA ASN A 142 -6.60 54.82 -36.23
C ASN A 142 -6.42 55.04 -37.73
N ALA A 143 -5.52 55.96 -38.14
CA ALA A 143 -5.22 56.20 -39.55
C ALA A 143 -4.64 54.97 -40.27
N GLN A 144 -4.06 54.02 -39.53
CA GLN A 144 -3.55 52.75 -40.07
C GLN A 144 -4.51 51.57 -39.90
N GLY A 145 -5.73 51.79 -39.37
CA GLY A 145 -6.71 50.73 -39.15
C GLY A 145 -6.56 49.97 -37.83
N PHE A 146 -5.78 50.49 -36.88
CA PHE A 146 -5.79 50.03 -35.48
C PHE A 146 -6.84 50.82 -34.71
N THR A 147 -8.09 50.38 -34.86
CA THR A 147 -9.30 51.08 -34.39
C THR A 147 -9.36 51.25 -32.87
N ALA A 148 -10.20 52.17 -32.39
CA ALA A 148 -10.51 52.32 -30.97
C ALA A 148 -10.94 51.01 -30.29
N ALA A 149 -11.67 50.13 -31.00
CA ALA A 149 -12.04 48.81 -30.49
C ALA A 149 -10.82 47.91 -30.26
N LYS A 150 -9.82 47.97 -31.16
CA LYS A 150 -8.54 47.24 -30.98
C LYS A 150 -7.71 47.81 -29.83
N ILE A 151 -7.77 49.12 -29.57
CA ILE A 151 -7.13 49.72 -28.40
C ILE A 151 -7.83 49.26 -27.11
N ALA A 152 -9.17 49.25 -27.08
CA ALA A 152 -9.94 48.78 -25.93
C ALA A 152 -9.67 47.29 -25.60
N GLN A 153 -9.48 46.45 -26.63
CA GLN A 153 -9.13 45.04 -26.45
C GLN A 153 -7.81 44.83 -25.67
N ILE A 154 -6.87 45.77 -25.73
CA ILE A 154 -5.63 45.71 -24.93
C ILE A 154 -5.99 45.70 -23.44
N GLN A 155 -6.87 46.62 -23.03
CA GLN A 155 -7.34 46.74 -21.65
C GLN A 155 -8.16 45.52 -21.24
N THR A 156 -9.03 45.00 -22.12
CA THR A 156 -9.78 43.77 -21.86
C THR A 156 -8.86 42.58 -21.58
N LEU A 157 -7.82 42.39 -22.39
CA LEU A 157 -6.84 41.31 -22.20
C LEU A 157 -6.00 41.49 -20.92
N GLU A 158 -5.60 42.72 -20.60
CA GLU A 158 -4.91 43.05 -19.35
C GLU A 158 -5.75 42.68 -18.13
N THR A 159 -7.02 43.10 -18.12
CA THR A 159 -7.93 42.83 -17.00
C THR A 159 -8.20 41.34 -16.85
N GLN A 160 -8.43 40.63 -17.96
CA GLN A 160 -8.58 39.17 -17.93
C GLN A 160 -7.33 38.49 -17.36
N LEU A 161 -6.12 38.83 -17.86
CA LEU A 161 -4.88 38.26 -17.33
C LEU A 161 -4.69 38.53 -15.83
N ARG A 162 -5.08 39.73 -15.37
CA ARG A 162 -5.03 40.09 -13.96
C ARG A 162 -5.99 39.25 -13.12
N THR A 163 -7.20 38.97 -13.62
CA THR A 163 -8.17 38.09 -12.96
C THR A 163 -7.63 36.66 -12.84
N GLU A 164 -7.19 36.05 -13.95
CA GLU A 164 -6.63 34.68 -13.92
C GLU A 164 -5.43 34.58 -12.96
N GLN A 165 -4.57 35.60 -12.93
CA GLN A 165 -3.43 35.65 -12.02
C GLN A 165 -3.87 35.77 -10.55
N LEU A 166 -4.91 36.55 -10.27
CA LEU A 166 -5.45 36.71 -8.92
C LEU A 166 -6.07 35.41 -8.43
N ASP A 167 -6.83 34.72 -9.28
CA ASP A 167 -7.48 33.45 -8.96
C ASP A 167 -6.44 32.37 -8.65
N GLN A 168 -5.42 32.23 -9.51
CA GLN A 168 -4.30 31.32 -9.28
C GLN A 168 -3.57 31.61 -7.94
N GLU A 169 -3.26 32.89 -7.64
CA GLU A 169 -2.55 33.25 -6.41
C GLU A 169 -3.43 33.08 -5.16
N THR A 170 -4.73 33.33 -5.27
CA THR A 170 -5.70 33.08 -4.20
C THR A 170 -5.80 31.59 -3.92
N PHE A 171 -5.87 30.76 -4.95
CA PHE A 171 -5.85 29.30 -4.84
C PHE A 171 -4.60 28.80 -4.12
N LYS A 172 -3.40 29.26 -4.53
CA LYS A 172 -2.12 28.93 -3.88
C LYS A 172 -2.11 29.31 -2.39
N LYS A 173 -2.68 30.47 -2.04
CA LYS A 173 -2.75 30.95 -0.66
C LYS A 173 -3.76 30.19 0.21
N ASN A 174 -4.83 29.66 -0.38
CA ASN A 174 -5.86 28.91 0.34
C ASN A 174 -5.52 27.42 0.51
N ARG A 175 -4.69 26.84 -0.36
CA ARG A 175 -4.29 25.42 -0.28
C ARG A 175 -3.80 24.96 1.11
N PRO A 176 -2.97 25.73 1.85
CA PRO A 176 -2.58 25.36 3.20
C PRO A 176 -3.77 25.26 4.18
N LEU A 177 -4.76 26.15 4.05
CA LEU A 177 -5.97 26.13 4.88
C LEU A 177 -6.81 24.89 4.57
N TRP A 178 -7.05 24.59 3.29
CA TRP A 178 -7.79 23.39 2.89
C TRP A 178 -7.10 22.11 3.32
N THR A 179 -5.76 22.09 3.29
CA THR A 179 -4.98 20.96 3.80
C THR A 179 -5.19 20.77 5.31
N GLN A 180 -5.19 21.87 6.07
CA GLN A 180 -5.43 21.84 7.51
C GLN A 180 -6.86 21.36 7.83
N ASP A 181 -7.87 21.91 7.14
CA ASP A 181 -9.27 21.53 7.32
C ASP A 181 -9.49 20.05 6.98
N ARG A 182 -8.87 19.56 5.91
CA ARG A 182 -8.87 18.14 5.54
C ARG A 182 -8.31 17.26 6.65
N ILE A 183 -7.17 17.62 7.23
CA ILE A 183 -6.56 16.86 8.34
C ILE A 183 -7.49 16.86 9.55
N ILE A 184 -8.11 17.99 9.89
CA ILE A 184 -9.08 18.07 11.00
C ILE A 184 -10.24 17.12 10.75
N ILE A 185 -10.85 17.15 9.57
CA ILE A 185 -12.00 16.31 9.22
C ILE A 185 -11.62 14.82 9.27
N LEU A 186 -10.48 14.45 8.71
CA LEU A 186 -10.00 13.05 8.70
C LEU A 186 -9.61 12.53 10.09
N ASN A 187 -9.12 13.40 10.99
CA ASN A 187 -8.75 12.98 12.34
C ASN A 187 -9.97 12.60 13.19
N LYS A 188 -11.16 13.17 12.92
CA LYS A 188 -12.39 12.88 13.69
C LYS A 188 -12.80 11.40 13.69
N PRO A 189 -13.05 10.73 12.54
CA PRO A 189 -13.44 9.33 12.53
C PRO A 189 -12.35 8.43 13.14
N TYR A 190 -11.08 8.73 12.92
CA TYR A 190 -9.99 7.96 13.54
C TYR A 190 -9.99 8.08 15.07
N GLN A 191 -10.27 9.27 15.62
CA GLN A 191 -10.39 9.44 17.07
C GLN A 191 -11.53 8.58 17.64
N ARG A 192 -12.67 8.46 16.94
CA ARG A 192 -13.75 7.55 17.34
C ARG A 192 -13.27 6.10 17.38
N MET A 193 -12.51 5.67 16.37
CA MET A 193 -11.94 4.33 16.35
C MET A 193 -10.98 4.10 17.53
N VAL A 194 -10.17 5.11 17.90
CA VAL A 194 -9.27 5.03 19.06
C VAL A 194 -10.07 4.83 20.35
N ASP A 195 -11.16 5.56 20.52
CA ASP A 195 -12.03 5.43 21.69
C ASP A 195 -12.65 4.02 21.77
N ILE A 196 -13.19 3.51 20.65
CA ILE A 196 -13.73 2.14 20.54
C ILE A 196 -12.65 1.09 20.84
N HIS A 197 -11.46 1.23 20.24
CA HIS A 197 -10.33 0.31 20.43
C HIS A 197 -9.92 0.24 21.90
N ASN A 198 -9.76 1.39 22.56
CA ASN A 198 -9.33 1.45 23.95
C ASN A 198 -10.39 0.86 24.90
N ALA A 199 -11.67 1.13 24.67
CA ALA A 199 -12.74 0.53 25.46
C ALA A 199 -12.84 -0.99 25.25
N SER A 200 -12.65 -1.47 24.00
CA SER A 200 -12.71 -2.89 23.65
C SER A 200 -11.75 -3.74 24.51
N LYS A 201 -10.55 -3.22 24.81
CA LYS A 201 -9.53 -3.88 25.65
C LYS A 201 -10.05 -4.26 27.04
N THR A 202 -11.01 -3.49 27.55
CA THR A 202 -11.60 -3.71 28.87
C THR A 202 -12.87 -4.55 28.76
N ILE A 203 -13.77 -4.18 27.84
CA ILE A 203 -15.06 -4.86 27.61
C ILE A 203 -14.83 -6.33 27.25
N TYR A 204 -13.88 -6.60 26.36
CA TYR A 204 -13.61 -7.93 25.80
C TYR A 204 -12.31 -8.55 26.31
N LYS A 205 -11.81 -8.15 27.49
CA LYS A 205 -10.51 -8.60 28.04
C LYS A 205 -10.29 -10.13 28.01
N ASN A 206 -11.38 -10.91 28.09
CA ASN A 206 -11.36 -12.38 28.10
C ASN A 206 -11.82 -13.01 26.78
N ASN A 207 -12.11 -12.21 25.75
CA ASN A 207 -12.55 -12.66 24.44
C ASN A 207 -11.59 -12.13 23.36
N PHE A 208 -10.55 -12.94 23.10
CA PHE A 208 -9.50 -12.60 22.15
C PHE A 208 -10.03 -12.32 20.74
N ALA A 209 -11.00 -13.12 20.27
CA ALA A 209 -11.61 -12.94 18.96
C ALA A 209 -12.30 -11.58 18.83
N LYS A 210 -13.05 -11.14 19.86
CA LYS A 210 -13.68 -9.82 19.89
C LYS A 210 -12.67 -8.68 19.98
N LEU A 211 -11.62 -8.81 20.79
CA LEU A 211 -10.55 -7.81 20.85
C LEU A 211 -9.90 -7.57 19.49
N HIS A 212 -9.68 -8.65 18.73
CA HIS A 212 -9.04 -8.58 17.43
C HIS A 212 -9.92 -7.87 16.37
N GLN A 213 -11.24 -7.90 16.52
CA GLN A 213 -12.15 -7.17 15.62
C GLN A 213 -11.98 -5.64 15.73
N TYR A 214 -11.53 -5.14 16.89
CA TYR A 214 -11.36 -3.71 17.17
C TYR A 214 -9.89 -3.25 17.15
N ALA A 215 -9.03 -3.92 16.41
CA ALA A 215 -7.64 -3.48 16.23
C ALA A 215 -7.57 -2.24 15.31
N LEU A 216 -6.90 -1.17 15.76
CA LEU A 216 -6.72 0.04 14.95
C LEU A 216 -5.89 -0.24 13.69
N PRO A 217 -6.20 0.44 12.56
CA PRO A 217 -5.35 0.38 11.39
C PRO A 217 -4.02 1.07 11.69
N HIS A 218 -2.92 0.34 11.56
CA HIS A 218 -1.59 0.86 11.81
C HIS A 218 -0.90 1.23 10.50
N SER A 219 -0.15 2.35 10.46
CA SER A 219 0.72 2.64 9.32
C SER A 219 1.57 1.43 9.06
N GLY A 220 1.36 0.85 7.90
CA GLY A 220 2.45 0.20 7.26
C GLY A 220 3.42 1.25 6.69
N THR A 221 4.42 1.75 7.45
CA THR A 221 5.69 1.06 7.20
C THR A 221 5.38 -0.25 7.83
N THR A 222 5.10 -1.27 7.03
CA THR A 222 4.79 -2.60 7.59
C THR A 222 5.76 -2.76 8.76
N PRO A 223 5.35 -3.02 10.02
CA PRO A 223 6.31 -3.69 10.91
C PRO A 223 6.81 -4.81 10.01
N PRO A 224 8.11 -4.83 9.64
CA PRO A 224 8.61 -5.62 8.50
C PRO A 224 7.89 -6.95 8.61
N PRO A 225 7.01 -7.28 7.63
CA PRO A 225 5.88 -8.18 7.82
C PRO A 225 6.37 -9.31 8.69
N ALA A 226 5.87 -9.43 9.93
CA ALA A 226 6.53 -10.13 11.04
C ALA A 226 7.47 -11.19 10.47
N PRO A 227 8.80 -10.92 10.48
CA PRO A 227 9.73 -11.28 9.41
C PRO A 227 9.38 -12.67 8.94
N ALA A 228 8.74 -12.81 7.77
CA ALA A 228 8.05 -14.04 7.38
C ALA A 228 8.80 -15.27 7.92
N VAL A 229 8.24 -15.95 8.93
CA VAL A 229 8.93 -17.00 9.68
C VAL A 229 8.36 -18.33 9.24
N ILE A 230 9.21 -19.26 8.80
CA ILE A 230 8.83 -20.67 8.84
C ILE A 230 9.03 -21.12 10.28
N SER A 231 7.97 -21.56 10.94
CA SER A 231 8.01 -22.00 12.35
C SER A 231 7.63 -23.46 12.43
N MET A 232 8.42 -24.24 13.15
CA MET A 232 8.28 -25.69 13.32
C MET A 232 8.61 -26.05 14.77
N VAL A 233 7.87 -27.00 15.36
CA VAL A 233 8.19 -27.55 16.68
C VAL A 233 8.75 -28.95 16.51
N THR A 234 9.85 -29.29 17.17
CA THR A 234 10.47 -30.62 17.15
C THR A 234 10.44 -31.29 18.51
N ASP A 235 10.21 -32.61 18.52
CA ASP A 235 10.34 -33.48 19.69
C ASP A 235 11.70 -34.19 19.67
N GLN A 236 12.59 -33.77 20.55
CA GLN A 236 13.96 -34.26 20.70
C GLN A 236 14.14 -34.95 22.06
N THR A 237 13.06 -35.47 22.64
CA THR A 237 13.10 -36.34 23.82
C THR A 237 13.94 -37.61 23.59
N THR A 238 14.06 -38.04 22.33
CA THR A 238 15.07 -38.99 21.87
C THR A 238 16.07 -38.27 20.98
N LEU A 239 17.36 -38.35 21.32
CA LEU A 239 18.45 -37.74 20.54
C LEU A 239 18.42 -38.18 19.08
N GLN A 240 18.10 -37.25 18.19
CA GLN A 240 18.21 -37.45 16.76
C GLN A 240 18.67 -36.17 16.06
N ALA A 241 19.65 -36.30 15.18
CA ALA A 241 20.03 -35.19 14.30
C ALA A 241 18.83 -34.72 13.49
N ILE A 242 18.56 -33.43 13.49
CA ILE A 242 17.66 -32.81 12.52
C ILE A 242 18.46 -32.44 11.28
N ILE A 243 17.90 -32.67 10.10
CA ILE A 243 18.56 -32.37 8.83
C ILE A 243 17.62 -31.54 7.99
N LEU A 244 17.87 -30.22 7.95
CA LEU A 244 17.11 -29.33 7.09
C LEU A 244 17.79 -29.25 5.72
N LYS A 245 17.07 -29.58 4.65
CA LYS A 245 17.57 -29.42 3.28
C LYS A 245 16.78 -28.33 2.58
N ILE A 246 17.48 -27.33 2.06
CA ILE A 246 16.86 -26.14 1.45
C ILE A 246 17.59 -25.82 0.15
N ALA A 247 16.84 -25.63 -0.93
CA ALA A 247 17.36 -25.17 -2.22
C ALA A 247 16.71 -23.84 -2.62
N GLY A 248 17.47 -22.98 -3.30
CA GLY A 248 16.95 -21.83 -4.03
C GLY A 248 16.26 -22.26 -5.33
N ASN A 249 15.32 -21.45 -5.80
CA ASN A 249 14.73 -21.58 -7.12
C ASN A 249 15.69 -21.05 -8.21
N ALA A 250 15.25 -21.10 -9.46
CA ALA A 250 16.05 -20.67 -10.62
C ALA A 250 16.51 -19.19 -10.59
N LEU A 251 15.91 -18.35 -9.72
CA LEU A 251 16.23 -16.94 -9.57
C LEU A 251 17.17 -16.65 -8.39
N ALA A 252 17.51 -17.66 -7.58
CA ALA A 252 18.49 -17.50 -6.51
C ALA A 252 19.90 -17.27 -7.10
N THR A 253 20.68 -16.37 -6.47
CA THR A 253 21.98 -15.92 -6.97
C THR A 253 23.14 -16.32 -6.06
N ASP A 254 22.91 -17.23 -5.11
CA ASP A 254 23.85 -17.65 -4.07
C ASP A 254 24.27 -16.48 -3.15
N THR A 255 23.48 -15.40 -3.11
CA THR A 255 23.70 -14.25 -2.21
C THR A 255 22.56 -14.06 -1.21
N GLU A 256 21.43 -14.75 -1.41
CA GLU A 256 20.27 -14.63 -0.56
C GLU A 256 20.39 -15.53 0.67
N GLN A 257 20.40 -14.89 1.84
CA GLN A 257 20.66 -15.56 3.10
C GLN A 257 19.41 -15.68 3.95
N PHE A 258 19.36 -16.73 4.75
CA PHE A 258 18.36 -16.95 5.78
C PHE A 258 19.05 -17.43 7.05
N LYS A 259 18.41 -17.19 8.19
CA LYS A 259 18.85 -17.65 9.49
C LYS A 259 17.97 -18.80 9.96
N ILE A 260 18.59 -19.86 10.43
CA ILE A 260 17.95 -20.96 11.15
C ILE A 260 18.27 -20.76 12.63
N ALA A 261 17.26 -20.63 13.48
CA ALA A 261 17.43 -20.74 14.93
C ALA A 261 16.81 -22.06 15.40
N PHE A 262 17.60 -22.89 16.09
CA PHE A 262 17.22 -24.26 16.46
C PHE A 262 16.47 -24.37 17.78
N GLY A 263 16.32 -23.26 18.51
CA GLY A 263 15.55 -23.19 19.76
C GLY A 263 16.32 -23.58 21.02
N ASP A 264 17.56 -24.08 20.89
CA ASP A 264 18.47 -24.45 21.98
C ASP A 264 19.58 -23.40 22.21
N GLY A 265 19.42 -22.22 21.59
CA GLY A 265 20.41 -21.14 21.59
C GLY A 265 21.43 -21.21 20.43
N ASN A 266 21.46 -22.31 19.66
CA ASN A 266 22.26 -22.38 18.44
C ASN A 266 21.52 -21.76 17.25
N GLU A 267 22.27 -21.04 16.43
CA GLU A 267 21.80 -20.43 15.19
C GLU A 267 22.79 -20.72 14.05
N GLY A 268 22.29 -20.82 12.83
CA GLY A 268 23.08 -20.96 11.61
C GLY A 268 22.60 -20.00 10.51
N ILE A 269 23.53 -19.57 9.64
CA ILE A 269 23.21 -18.79 8.44
C ILE A 269 23.30 -19.72 7.23
N GLY A 270 22.19 -19.85 6.52
CA GLY A 270 22.12 -20.54 5.23
C GLY A 270 22.14 -19.56 4.07
N THR A 271 22.58 -20.05 2.90
CA THR A 271 22.56 -19.31 1.64
C THR A 271 21.78 -20.14 0.62
N LEU A 272 20.89 -19.48 -0.14
CA LEU A 272 20.08 -20.13 -1.15
C LEU A 272 20.90 -20.36 -2.42
N ALA A 273 21.26 -21.63 -2.64
CA ALA A 273 21.91 -22.05 -3.87
C ALA A 273 20.88 -22.45 -4.93
N ASN A 274 21.02 -21.98 -6.16
CA ASN A 274 20.09 -22.30 -7.25
C ASN A 274 20.09 -23.82 -7.55
N GLY A 275 18.95 -24.48 -7.30
CA GLY A 275 18.74 -25.89 -7.65
C GLY A 275 19.58 -26.91 -6.86
N ILE A 276 20.42 -26.45 -5.91
CA ILE A 276 21.25 -27.30 -5.06
C ILE A 276 20.63 -27.33 -3.66
N LEU A 277 20.27 -28.53 -3.20
CA LEU A 277 19.83 -28.76 -1.82
C LEU A 277 21.02 -28.63 -0.87
N ALA A 278 21.14 -27.47 -0.21
CA ALA A 278 22.08 -27.27 0.87
C ALA A 278 21.58 -27.98 2.14
N ILE A 279 22.50 -28.59 2.88
CA ILE A 279 22.21 -29.43 4.05
C ILE A 279 22.62 -28.69 5.32
N TYR A 280 21.69 -28.57 6.26
CA TYR A 280 21.89 -27.93 7.56
C TYR A 280 21.58 -28.93 8.67
N PRO A 281 22.57 -29.73 9.10
CA PRO A 281 22.42 -30.66 10.20
C PRO A 281 22.51 -29.92 11.54
N HIS A 282 21.76 -30.38 12.54
CA HIS A 282 21.92 -29.93 13.92
C HIS A 282 21.69 -31.09 14.88
N ASP A 283 22.64 -31.25 15.81
CA ASP A 283 22.57 -32.25 16.88
C ASP A 283 22.19 -31.53 18.17
N TYR A 284 21.05 -31.90 18.74
CA TYR A 284 20.69 -31.42 20.07
C TYR A 284 21.53 -32.13 21.11
N ASN A 285 22.17 -31.38 22.00
CA ASN A 285 22.67 -31.96 23.23
C ASN A 285 21.50 -32.05 24.20
N ILE A 286 21.21 -33.23 24.76
CA ILE A 286 20.33 -33.31 25.95
C ILE A 286 21.22 -33.27 27.21
N PRO A 287 21.42 -32.09 27.82
CA PRO A 287 21.74 -32.08 29.24
C PRO A 287 20.91 -31.03 29.99
N GLY A 288 19.90 -31.49 30.71
CA GLY A 288 19.48 -30.93 32.00
C GLY A 288 19.02 -29.45 32.09
N ALA A 289 18.73 -28.74 31.00
CA ALA A 289 18.33 -27.32 31.07
C ALA A 289 16.95 -26.99 30.48
N ASP A 290 16.33 -27.88 29.70
CA ASP A 290 14.88 -27.90 29.48
C ASP A 290 14.39 -29.36 29.62
N ALA A 291 13.61 -29.68 30.64
CA ALA A 291 13.19 -31.07 30.87
C ALA A 291 12.18 -31.58 29.81
N SER A 292 11.81 -30.74 28.84
CA SER A 292 10.84 -31.04 27.78
C SER A 292 11.44 -31.76 26.58
N GLY A 293 12.68 -31.44 26.18
CA GLY A 293 13.22 -31.90 24.89
C GLY A 293 12.42 -31.41 23.69
N ILE A 294 11.68 -30.30 23.83
CA ILE A 294 10.84 -29.73 22.77
C ILE A 294 11.45 -28.40 22.34
N TYR A 295 11.79 -28.27 21.06
CA TYR A 295 12.41 -27.05 20.54
C TYR A 295 11.59 -26.43 19.42
N THR A 296 11.56 -25.09 19.40
CA THR A 296 10.99 -24.34 18.28
C THR A 296 12.10 -23.94 17.32
N ILE A 297 12.00 -24.43 16.09
CA ILE A 297 12.89 -24.07 15.00
C ILE A 297 12.23 -22.96 14.19
N THR A 298 13.00 -21.91 13.90
CA THR A 298 12.56 -20.82 13.03
C THR A 298 13.52 -20.62 11.87
N ILE A 299 12.96 -20.38 10.68
CA ILE A 299 13.72 -19.92 9.51
C ILE A 299 13.24 -18.51 9.17
N THR A 300 14.17 -17.57 9.16
CA THR A 300 13.89 -16.14 8.92
C THR A 300 14.78 -15.59 7.81
N PRO A 301 14.28 -14.68 6.95
CA PRO A 301 15.11 -14.06 5.93
C PRO A 301 16.17 -13.15 6.59
N VAL A 302 17.43 -13.29 6.15
CA VAL A 302 18.52 -12.34 6.45
C VAL A 302 18.61 -11.32 5.32
N THR A 303 18.57 -11.81 4.08
CA THR A 303 18.41 -10.96 2.89
C THR A 303 16.93 -10.77 2.59
N ALA A 304 16.52 -9.53 2.30
CA ALA A 304 15.13 -9.23 1.93
C ALA A 304 14.71 -10.05 0.71
N GLY A 305 13.55 -10.72 0.81
CA GLY A 305 13.04 -11.56 -0.27
C GLY A 305 13.61 -12.99 -0.33
N ALA A 306 14.55 -13.38 0.53
CA ALA A 306 15.14 -14.72 0.48
C ALA A 306 14.07 -15.85 0.50
N LEU A 307 13.03 -15.74 1.33
CA LEU A 307 11.99 -16.78 1.39
C LEU A 307 11.19 -16.96 0.10
N SER A 308 11.01 -15.92 -0.72
CA SER A 308 10.31 -16.06 -2.01
C SER A 308 11.16 -16.73 -3.08
N LEU A 309 12.47 -16.85 -2.82
CA LEU A 309 13.41 -17.56 -3.65
C LEU A 309 13.66 -19.00 -3.17
N MET A 310 13.07 -19.45 -2.07
CA MET A 310 13.13 -20.87 -1.69
C MET A 310 12.41 -21.71 -2.73
N GLY A 311 13.13 -22.62 -3.38
CA GLY A 311 12.62 -23.51 -4.42
C GLY A 311 12.13 -24.85 -3.86
N VAL A 312 12.89 -25.44 -2.94
CA VAL A 312 12.57 -26.73 -2.30
C VAL A 312 12.89 -26.69 -0.82
N LEU A 313 11.96 -27.19 0.00
CA LEU A 313 12.14 -27.47 1.42
C LEU A 313 12.00 -28.98 1.66
N GLN A 314 13.01 -29.62 2.26
CA GLN A 314 12.98 -31.05 2.54
C GLN A 314 13.49 -31.34 3.95
N PHE A 315 12.57 -31.72 4.84
CA PHE A 315 12.78 -31.93 6.28
C PHE A 315 12.29 -33.33 6.67
N ASP A 316 13.03 -34.35 6.23
CA ASP A 316 12.67 -35.75 6.43
C ASP A 316 13.04 -36.22 7.84
N ASN A 317 12.11 -36.88 8.53
CA ASN A 317 12.38 -37.54 9.81
C ASN A 317 13.02 -36.61 10.86
N CYS A 318 12.60 -35.34 10.91
CA CYS A 318 13.11 -34.34 11.85
C CYS A 318 12.35 -34.31 13.19
N LYS A 319 11.43 -35.25 13.43
CA LYS A 319 10.55 -35.28 14.61
C LYS A 319 9.73 -34.01 14.80
N PHE A 320 9.36 -33.35 13.70
CA PHE A 320 8.45 -32.22 13.77
C PHE A 320 7.08 -32.64 14.23
N LYS A 321 6.50 -31.91 15.17
CA LYS A 321 5.19 -32.20 15.76
C LYS A 321 4.32 -30.98 15.81
N ASP A 322 3.04 -31.22 16.08
CA ASP A 322 2.04 -30.17 16.25
C ASP A 322 1.94 -29.29 15.00
N ASP A 323 2.25 -28.00 15.15
CA ASP A 323 2.07 -26.99 14.12
C ASP A 323 3.36 -26.74 13.32
N VAL A 324 3.25 -26.81 12.00
CA VAL A 324 4.23 -26.27 11.05
C VAL A 324 3.57 -25.15 10.27
N THR A 325 4.16 -23.95 10.30
CA THR A 325 3.61 -22.77 9.60
C THR A 325 4.51 -22.36 8.44
N ILE A 326 3.94 -22.29 7.24
CA ILE A 326 4.57 -21.76 6.03
C ILE A 326 3.98 -20.38 5.71
N PRO A 327 4.76 -19.29 5.79
CA PRO A 327 4.25 -17.95 5.57
C PRO A 327 4.07 -17.66 4.07
N ALA A 328 3.18 -16.71 3.74
CA ALA A 328 2.85 -16.30 2.37
C ALA A 328 4.06 -15.91 1.50
N ALA A 329 5.18 -15.52 2.14
CA ALA A 329 6.42 -15.18 1.45
C ALA A 329 7.12 -16.39 0.82
N VAL A 330 6.90 -17.61 1.34
CA VAL A 330 7.47 -18.83 0.78
C VAL A 330 6.70 -19.22 -0.47
N GLN A 331 7.39 -19.32 -1.61
CA GLN A 331 6.83 -19.71 -2.91
C GLN A 331 7.53 -20.94 -3.48
N ALA A 332 7.76 -21.94 -2.62
CA ALA A 332 8.45 -23.17 -2.98
C ALA A 332 7.67 -23.99 -4.01
N SER A 333 8.42 -24.59 -4.94
CA SER A 333 7.89 -25.55 -5.90
C SER A 333 7.70 -26.95 -5.30
N GLY A 334 8.49 -27.28 -4.27
CA GLY A 334 8.40 -28.53 -3.54
C GLY A 334 8.56 -28.34 -2.04
N ILE A 335 7.64 -28.92 -1.26
CA ILE A 335 7.78 -29.04 0.20
C ILE A 335 7.61 -30.51 0.59
N GLN A 336 8.60 -31.03 1.30
CA GLN A 336 8.67 -32.44 1.70
C GLN A 336 9.00 -32.51 3.19
N MET A 337 8.09 -33.08 3.99
CA MET A 337 8.29 -33.32 5.42
C MET A 337 7.82 -34.72 5.82
N PRO A 338 8.27 -35.79 5.14
CA PRO A 338 7.84 -37.14 5.45
C PRO A 338 8.41 -37.66 6.77
N ASN A 339 7.71 -38.62 7.37
CA ASN A 339 8.14 -39.34 8.58
C ASN A 339 8.32 -38.43 9.81
N ASN A 340 7.42 -37.46 9.98
CA ASN A 340 7.36 -36.61 11.17
C ASN A 340 6.08 -36.94 11.99
N HIS A 341 5.75 -36.09 12.95
CA HIS A 341 4.59 -36.17 13.84
C HIS A 341 3.67 -34.94 13.70
N ILE A 342 3.65 -34.32 12.52
CA ILE A 342 2.95 -33.06 12.26
C ILE A 342 1.44 -33.33 12.33
N THR A 343 0.73 -32.56 13.15
CA THR A 343 -0.75 -32.65 13.25
C THR A 343 -1.44 -31.55 12.46
N ASN A 344 -0.80 -30.37 12.36
CA ASN A 344 -1.28 -29.24 11.56
C ASN A 344 -0.16 -28.64 10.70
N PHE A 345 -0.24 -28.88 9.39
CA PHE A 345 0.56 -28.18 8.40
C PHE A 345 -0.23 -26.98 7.84
N ASN A 346 0.19 -25.77 8.19
CA ASN A 346 -0.52 -24.52 7.93
C ASN A 346 0.22 -23.69 6.87
N MET A 347 -0.26 -23.72 5.63
CA MET A 347 0.23 -22.84 4.56
C MET A 347 -0.72 -21.68 4.31
N GLN A 348 -0.16 -20.49 4.11
CA GLN A 348 -0.94 -19.33 3.66
C GLN A 348 -1.31 -19.45 2.17
N PRO A 349 -2.45 -18.90 1.72
CA PRO A 349 -2.94 -19.07 0.35
C PRO A 349 -1.92 -18.76 -0.76
N ALA A 350 -1.12 -17.69 -0.59
CA ALA A 350 -0.11 -17.31 -1.59
C ALA A 350 1.01 -18.35 -1.78
N SER A 351 1.27 -19.20 -0.77
CA SER A 351 2.33 -20.20 -0.82
C SER A 351 2.01 -21.40 -1.70
N TYR A 352 0.74 -21.62 -2.06
CA TYR A 352 0.34 -22.68 -2.99
C TYR A 352 0.59 -22.32 -4.47
N SER A 353 0.79 -21.04 -4.79
CA SER A 353 0.81 -20.52 -6.17
C SER A 353 1.89 -21.10 -7.10
N LYS A 354 2.91 -21.76 -6.54
CA LYS A 354 3.98 -22.44 -7.30
C LYS A 354 4.19 -23.89 -6.88
N LEU A 355 3.42 -24.38 -5.91
CA LEU A 355 3.67 -25.67 -5.27
C LEU A 355 3.20 -26.80 -6.20
N THR A 356 4.15 -27.56 -6.73
CA THR A 356 3.88 -28.72 -7.62
C THR A 356 4.18 -30.05 -6.94
N SER A 357 4.81 -30.02 -5.76
CA SER A 357 5.08 -31.21 -4.94
C SER A 357 4.85 -30.91 -3.46
N LEU A 358 3.87 -31.56 -2.84
CA LEU A 358 3.65 -31.53 -1.38
C LEU A 358 3.68 -32.95 -0.81
N VAL A 359 4.69 -33.25 0.01
CA VAL A 359 4.88 -34.58 0.61
C VAL A 359 4.83 -34.46 2.12
N LEU A 360 3.72 -34.90 2.71
CA LEU A 360 3.48 -34.98 4.15
C LEU A 360 3.20 -36.44 4.57
N PHE A 361 3.84 -37.38 3.87
CA PHE A 361 3.70 -38.82 4.10
C PHE A 361 4.15 -39.22 5.51
N ASN A 362 3.44 -40.16 6.14
CA ASN A 362 3.77 -40.71 7.45
C ASN A 362 3.90 -39.62 8.53
N ASN A 363 2.80 -38.89 8.73
CA ASN A 363 2.61 -37.88 9.78
C ASN A 363 1.37 -38.24 10.62
N ASP A 364 0.95 -37.31 11.49
CA ASP A 364 -0.18 -37.46 12.42
C ASP A 364 -1.30 -36.42 12.14
N MET A 365 -1.48 -36.06 10.87
CA MET A 365 -2.37 -34.97 10.46
C MET A 365 -3.85 -35.28 10.69
N THR A 366 -4.58 -34.30 11.21
CA THR A 366 -6.05 -34.42 11.37
C THR A 366 -6.78 -34.36 10.04
N ALA A 367 -8.01 -34.90 9.97
CA ALA A 367 -8.82 -34.85 8.74
C ALA A 367 -9.09 -33.41 8.29
N SER A 368 -9.26 -32.50 9.26
CA SER A 368 -9.41 -31.06 8.99
C SER A 368 -8.18 -30.50 8.29
N ASN A 369 -6.98 -30.83 8.77
CA ASN A 369 -5.74 -30.31 8.19
C ASN A 369 -5.38 -30.96 6.84
N VAL A 370 -5.67 -32.25 6.65
CA VAL A 370 -5.57 -32.91 5.34
C VAL A 370 -6.52 -32.24 4.33
N ASN A 371 -7.77 -32.00 4.72
CA ASN A 371 -8.75 -31.29 3.89
C ASN A 371 -8.28 -29.87 3.54
N PHE A 372 -7.79 -29.12 4.53
CA PHE A 372 -7.28 -27.76 4.35
C PHE A 372 -6.20 -27.68 3.28
N ASN A 373 -5.21 -28.58 3.33
CA ASN A 373 -4.10 -28.58 2.36
C ASN A 373 -4.54 -29.04 0.98
N LEU A 374 -5.43 -30.04 0.88
CA LEU A 374 -5.99 -30.46 -0.40
C LEU A 374 -6.80 -29.35 -1.08
N ILE A 375 -7.62 -28.61 -0.31
CA ILE A 375 -8.39 -27.46 -0.82
C ILE A 375 -7.43 -26.35 -1.28
N GLY A 376 -6.42 -25.99 -0.48
CA GLY A 376 -5.44 -24.98 -0.88
C GLY A 376 -4.69 -25.33 -2.16
N LEU A 377 -4.34 -26.61 -2.35
CA LEU A 377 -3.76 -27.10 -3.60
C LEU A 377 -4.76 -26.99 -4.76
N ASP A 378 -6.03 -27.39 -4.57
CA ASP A 378 -7.05 -27.33 -5.62
C ASP A 378 -7.31 -25.88 -6.07
N ASP A 379 -7.46 -24.97 -5.10
CA ASP A 379 -7.69 -23.53 -5.31
C ASP A 379 -6.52 -22.84 -6.02
N SER A 380 -5.30 -23.37 -5.91
CA SER A 380 -4.14 -22.85 -6.65
C SER A 380 -4.31 -22.96 -8.18
N GLY A 381 -5.14 -23.89 -8.64
CA GLY A 381 -5.38 -24.13 -10.06
C GLY A 381 -4.20 -24.75 -10.84
N LEU A 382 -3.10 -25.10 -10.18
CA LEU A 382 -1.93 -25.68 -10.84
C LEU A 382 -2.24 -27.08 -11.41
N PRO A 383 -1.78 -27.43 -12.61
CA PRO A 383 -1.91 -28.79 -13.16
C PRO A 383 -0.69 -29.67 -12.85
N ASN A 384 -0.85 -30.99 -13.02
CA ASN A 384 0.25 -31.97 -13.07
C ASN A 384 1.21 -31.98 -11.85
N GLY A 385 0.68 -31.89 -10.63
CA GLY A 385 1.48 -31.96 -9.40
C GLY A 385 1.50 -33.33 -8.72
N PHE A 386 2.21 -33.39 -7.60
CA PHE A 386 2.29 -34.55 -6.71
C PHE A 386 1.92 -34.15 -5.29
N ALA A 387 0.95 -34.84 -4.69
CA ALA A 387 0.57 -34.64 -3.30
C ALA A 387 0.49 -35.99 -2.58
N ASN A 388 1.22 -36.14 -1.48
CA ASN A 388 1.22 -37.38 -0.70
C ASN A 388 1.00 -37.12 0.78
N PHE A 389 -0.18 -37.49 1.25
CA PHE A 389 -0.63 -37.45 2.64
C PHE A 389 -0.86 -38.87 3.21
N GLY A 390 -0.40 -39.94 2.54
CA GLY A 390 -0.56 -41.31 3.02
C GLY A 390 0.39 -41.67 4.18
N GLY A 391 0.26 -42.89 4.73
CA GLY A 391 1.09 -43.41 5.82
C GLY A 391 0.77 -42.82 7.19
N GLY A 392 1.46 -43.33 8.23
CA GLY A 392 1.37 -42.80 9.60
C GLY A 392 -0.03 -42.87 10.19
N THR A 393 -0.38 -41.87 11.01
CA THR A 393 -1.73 -41.69 11.54
C THR A 393 -2.50 -40.55 10.88
N ASN A 394 -2.00 -40.02 9.76
CA ASN A 394 -2.73 -39.08 8.91
C ASN A 394 -4.15 -39.57 8.67
N ALA A 395 -5.14 -38.73 8.97
CA ALA A 395 -6.52 -39.09 8.72
C ALA A 395 -6.84 -39.06 7.21
N ALA A 396 -7.77 -39.92 6.77
CA ALA A 396 -8.30 -39.85 5.42
C ALA A 396 -9.06 -38.51 5.19
N PRO A 397 -9.02 -37.93 3.97
CA PRO A 397 -9.79 -36.73 3.67
C PRO A 397 -11.29 -37.01 3.75
N THR A 398 -12.07 -35.98 4.05
CA THR A 398 -13.53 -36.04 4.17
C THR A 398 -14.19 -34.85 3.48
N GLY A 399 -15.48 -34.97 3.13
CA GLY A 399 -16.28 -33.86 2.60
C GLY A 399 -15.58 -33.10 1.47
N ALA A 400 -15.37 -31.80 1.65
CA ALA A 400 -14.70 -30.93 0.68
C ALA A 400 -13.27 -31.37 0.33
N GLY A 401 -12.55 -32.04 1.22
CA GLY A 401 -11.22 -32.58 0.92
C GLY A 401 -11.24 -33.72 -0.09
N ILE A 402 -12.29 -34.57 -0.08
CA ILE A 402 -12.50 -35.60 -1.13
C ILE A 402 -12.77 -34.93 -2.48
N THR A 403 -13.60 -33.88 -2.49
CA THR A 403 -13.86 -33.09 -3.70
C THR A 403 -12.58 -32.49 -4.25
N ALA A 404 -11.79 -31.82 -3.41
CA ALA A 404 -10.51 -31.21 -3.80
C ALA A 404 -9.52 -32.26 -4.32
N LYS A 405 -9.40 -33.42 -3.66
CA LYS A 405 -8.60 -34.56 -4.15
C LYS A 405 -9.01 -34.99 -5.57
N ASN A 406 -10.30 -35.15 -5.83
CA ASN A 406 -10.79 -35.58 -7.14
C ASN A 406 -10.55 -34.50 -8.21
N ASN A 407 -10.72 -33.22 -7.87
CA ASN A 407 -10.42 -32.11 -8.77
C ASN A 407 -8.93 -32.05 -9.13
N LEU A 408 -8.04 -32.23 -8.15
CA LEU A 408 -6.61 -32.30 -8.37
C LEU A 408 -6.24 -33.45 -9.32
N ILE A 409 -6.79 -34.65 -9.10
CA ILE A 409 -6.58 -35.80 -10.00
C ILE A 409 -7.06 -35.47 -11.42
N ALA A 410 -8.23 -34.83 -11.56
CA ALA A 410 -8.72 -34.37 -12.85
C ALA A 410 -7.82 -33.32 -13.52
N LYS A 411 -7.09 -32.52 -12.73
CA LYS A 411 -6.04 -31.59 -13.18
C LYS A 411 -4.69 -32.28 -13.46
N GLY A 412 -4.63 -33.62 -13.43
CA GLY A 412 -3.44 -34.40 -13.70
C GLY A 412 -2.52 -34.62 -12.50
N TRP A 413 -2.97 -34.31 -11.27
CA TRP A 413 -2.18 -34.59 -10.09
C TRP A 413 -2.16 -36.08 -9.74
N THR A 414 -1.03 -36.52 -9.20
CA THR A 414 -0.98 -37.75 -8.41
C THR A 414 -1.24 -37.41 -6.95
N VAL A 415 -2.36 -37.88 -6.39
CA VAL A 415 -2.74 -37.61 -4.99
C VAL A 415 -2.87 -38.91 -4.20
N ILE A 416 -2.04 -39.08 -3.18
CA ILE A 416 -2.03 -40.23 -2.27
C ILE A 416 -2.54 -39.79 -0.90
N THR A 417 -3.51 -40.51 -0.34
CA THR A 417 -4.06 -40.29 1.01
C THR A 417 -4.27 -41.66 1.69
N ASN A 418 -4.40 -41.68 3.02
CA ASN A 418 -4.86 -42.88 3.73
C ASN A 418 -6.30 -43.27 3.38
#